data_AF-A0A2E4DCN7-F1
#
_entry.id   AF-A0A2E4DCN7-F1
#
_cell.length_a   1.000
_cell.length_b   1.000
_cell.length_c   1.000
_cell.angle_alpha   90.00
_cell.angle_beta   90.00
_cell.angle_gamma   90.00
#
_symmetry.space_group_name_H-M   'P 1'
#
loop_
_entity.id
_entity.type
_entity.pdbx_description
1 polymer ?
#
loop_
_entity_poly.entity_id
_entity_poly.type
_entity_poly.pdbx_seq_one_letter_code
_entity_poly.pdbx_strand_id
1 'polypeptide(L)'
;MKSLSIMFIVLMSSVVFADSVVVLEERISRSYQRPEVSSKFFMDTTTSEGFAKISVVEWDRDLNPGPIGCDQWGRCYPSPNPMPRMRTLLAEQVEIPNLRLENKQMIYTKANGETVNCGRLGTSRVLRVPTLYLSGNCELVNILDYDKLTVIFKTK
;
A
#
# COMPACT_ATOMS: atom_id res chain seq x y z
N MET A 1 -28.90 34.95 49.70
CA MET A 1 -29.53 34.49 48.45
C MET A 1 -28.47 34.42 47.35
N LYS A 2 -28.40 33.27 46.66
CA LYS A 2 -27.79 33.00 45.35
C LYS A 2 -26.26 32.97 45.27
N SER A 3 -25.71 31.76 45.49
CA SER A 3 -24.47 31.34 44.83
C SER A 3 -24.75 31.18 43.33
N LEU A 4 -23.79 31.59 42.50
CA LEU A 4 -23.83 31.40 41.05
C LEU A 4 -22.60 30.58 40.69
N SER A 5 -22.77 29.26 40.65
CA SER A 5 -21.77 28.31 40.22
C SER A 5 -21.60 28.41 38.71
N ILE A 6 -20.45 28.93 38.26
CA ILE A 6 -20.06 28.94 36.85
C ILE A 6 -19.56 27.54 36.50
N MET A 7 -20.37 26.82 35.73
CA MET A 7 -20.08 25.51 35.19
C MET A 7 -19.11 25.65 34.00
N PHE A 8 -17.82 25.41 34.24
CA PHE A 8 -16.80 25.37 33.19
C PHE A 8 -16.91 24.02 32.45
N ILE A 9 -17.64 24.01 31.34
CA ILE A 9 -17.68 22.86 30.42
C ILE A 9 -16.35 22.87 29.66
N VAL A 10 -15.42 22.02 30.10
CA VAL A 10 -14.21 21.71 29.34
C VAL A 10 -14.63 20.82 28.18
N LEU A 11 -14.80 21.41 26.99
CA LEU A 11 -14.81 20.66 25.74
C LEU A 11 -13.43 20.00 25.59
N MET A 12 -13.35 18.71 25.91
CA MET A 12 -12.23 17.86 25.52
C MET A 12 -12.32 17.63 24.02
N SER A 13 -11.72 18.52 23.25
CA SER A 13 -11.41 18.33 21.85
C SER A 13 -10.36 17.21 21.77
N SER A 14 -10.77 15.96 21.53
CA SER A 14 -9.84 14.88 21.20
C SER A 14 -9.22 15.18 19.84
N VAL A 15 -8.04 15.79 19.85
CA VAL A 15 -7.21 15.95 18.67
C VAL A 15 -6.69 14.56 18.31
N VAL A 16 -7.31 13.90 17.34
CA VAL A 16 -6.78 12.67 16.77
C VAL A 16 -5.57 13.09 15.94
N PHE A 17 -4.38 12.99 16.52
CA PHE A 17 -3.15 13.16 15.75
C PHE A 17 -3.00 11.96 14.83
N ALA A 18 -2.92 12.22 13.54
CA ALA A 18 -2.51 11.28 12.52
C ALA A 18 -1.07 10.83 12.83
N ASP A 19 -0.91 9.58 13.22
CA ASP A 19 0.40 8.95 13.38
C ASP A 19 0.91 8.43 12.03
N SER A 20 2.21 8.52 11.77
CA SER A 20 2.82 8.07 10.51
C SER A 20 4.17 7.42 10.74
N VAL A 21 4.39 6.26 10.11
CA VAL A 21 5.62 5.47 10.22
C VAL A 21 6.14 5.17 8.82
N VAL A 22 7.43 5.43 8.58
CA VAL A 22 8.10 4.96 7.36
C VAL A 22 8.32 3.46 7.49
N VAL A 23 7.69 2.67 6.63
CA VAL A 23 7.78 1.20 6.66
C VAL A 23 8.83 0.68 5.70
N LEU A 24 9.12 1.41 4.63
CA LEU A 24 10.22 1.09 3.72
C LEU A 24 10.80 2.38 3.16
N GLU A 25 12.13 2.43 3.11
CA GLU A 25 12.88 3.41 2.34
C GLU A 25 13.99 2.68 1.58
N GLU A 26 13.91 2.69 0.25
CA GLU A 26 14.84 1.92 -0.58
C GLU A 26 15.09 2.59 -1.93
N ARG A 27 16.27 2.32 -2.50
CA ARG A 27 16.60 2.72 -3.87
C ARG A 27 16.19 1.60 -4.83
N ILE A 28 15.29 1.90 -5.75
CA ILE A 28 14.90 0.96 -6.80
C ILE A 28 15.94 0.96 -7.93
N SER A 29 16.06 -0.19 -8.60
CA SER A 29 16.88 -0.30 -9.81
C SER A 29 16.50 0.76 -10.84
N ARG A 30 17.49 1.24 -11.62
CA ARG A 30 17.24 2.20 -12.71
C ARG A 30 16.10 1.73 -13.61
N SER A 31 15.12 2.61 -13.75
CA SER A 31 13.98 2.47 -14.65
C SER A 31 14.22 3.31 -15.90
N TYR A 32 13.81 2.80 -17.06
CA TYR A 32 13.91 3.51 -18.35
C TYR A 32 12.58 4.19 -18.74
N GLN A 33 11.50 3.83 -18.06
CA GLN A 33 10.14 4.34 -18.21
C GLN A 33 9.59 4.82 -16.86
N ARG A 34 8.27 5.01 -16.77
CA ARG A 34 7.58 5.35 -15.51
C ARG A 34 7.18 4.05 -14.80
N PRO A 35 7.83 3.67 -13.70
CA PRO A 35 7.46 2.48 -12.96
C PRO A 35 6.13 2.69 -12.22
N GLU A 36 5.38 1.60 -12.06
CA GLU A 36 4.16 1.55 -11.26
C GLU A 36 4.47 0.99 -9.88
N VAL A 37 4.08 1.73 -8.85
CA VAL A 37 4.26 1.33 -7.45
C VAL A 37 2.92 0.89 -6.86
N SER A 38 2.91 -0.29 -6.26
CA SER A 38 1.77 -0.83 -5.53
C SER A 38 2.19 -1.22 -4.13
N SER A 39 1.45 -0.78 -3.13
CA SER A 39 1.57 -1.25 -1.76
C SER A 39 0.21 -1.75 -1.27
N LYS A 40 0.21 -2.89 -0.58
CA LYS A 40 -1.01 -3.54 -0.09
C LYS A 40 -0.80 -4.02 1.33
N PHE A 41 -1.83 -3.86 2.16
CA PHE A 41 -1.86 -4.49 3.47
C PHE A 41 -1.93 -6.01 3.34
N PHE A 42 -1.19 -6.68 4.19
CA PHE A 42 -1.21 -8.11 4.38
C PHE A 42 -1.17 -8.42 5.87
N MET A 43 -1.86 -9.47 6.30
CA MET A 43 -1.80 -9.97 7.67
C MET A 43 -1.35 -11.42 7.62
N ASP A 44 -0.32 -11.77 8.38
CA ASP A 44 -0.02 -13.16 8.66
C ASP A 44 -0.97 -13.66 9.74
N THR A 45 -1.82 -14.61 9.42
CA THR A 45 -2.80 -15.16 10.36
C THR A 45 -2.19 -16.12 11.39
N THR A 46 -0.96 -16.56 11.15
CA THR A 46 -0.23 -17.46 12.05
C THR A 46 0.46 -16.67 13.14
N THR A 47 1.21 -15.62 12.78
CA THR A 47 1.91 -14.75 13.75
C THR A 47 1.04 -13.60 14.24
N SER A 48 -0.09 -13.34 13.57
CA SER A 48 -0.97 -12.19 13.83
C SER A 48 -0.29 -10.84 13.58
N GLU A 49 0.77 -10.81 12.78
CA GLU A 49 1.52 -9.59 12.44
C GLU A 49 1.02 -8.97 11.13
N GLY A 50 1.08 -7.64 11.07
CA GLY A 50 0.72 -6.87 9.88
C GLY A 50 1.93 -6.50 9.04
N PHE A 51 1.76 -6.55 7.72
CA PHE A 51 2.80 -6.29 6.74
C PHE A 51 2.31 -5.37 5.62
N ALA A 52 3.25 -4.66 5.00
CA ALA A 52 3.09 -4.02 3.71
C ALA A 52 3.75 -4.89 2.64
N LYS A 53 2.97 -5.38 1.69
CA LYS A 53 3.47 -5.99 0.45
C LYS A 53 3.66 -4.90 -0.58
N ILE A 54 4.91 -4.67 -0.97
CA ILE A 54 5.33 -3.56 -1.82
C ILE A 54 5.91 -4.15 -3.11
N SER A 55 5.43 -3.65 -4.25
CA SER A 55 5.92 -4.05 -5.56
C SER A 55 6.10 -2.85 -6.45
N VAL A 56 7.25 -2.78 -7.12
CA VAL A 56 7.53 -1.82 -8.17
C VAL A 56 7.72 -2.59 -9.46
N VAL A 57 6.90 -2.28 -10.46
CA VAL A 57 6.95 -2.92 -11.77
C VAL A 57 7.10 -1.88 -12.87
N GLU A 58 7.77 -2.25 -13.94
CA GLU A 58 7.94 -1.42 -15.13
C GLU A 58 7.53 -2.25 -16.36
N TRP A 59 6.88 -1.59 -17.32
CA TRP A 59 6.56 -2.19 -18.61
C TRP A 59 7.67 -1.86 -19.59
N ASP A 60 8.50 -2.84 -19.91
CA ASP A 60 9.53 -2.67 -20.94
C ASP A 60 8.92 -2.84 -22.34
N ARG A 61 9.45 -2.07 -23.30
CA ARG A 61 9.18 -2.34 -24.71
C ARG A 61 10.01 -3.55 -25.11
N ASP A 62 9.46 -4.39 -25.98
CA ASP A 62 10.21 -5.54 -26.47
C ASP A 62 11.54 -5.07 -27.10
N LEU A 63 12.66 -5.47 -26.49
CA LEU A 63 14.00 -5.05 -26.91
C LEU A 63 14.41 -5.69 -28.23
N ASN A 64 13.69 -6.73 -28.68
CA ASN A 64 13.98 -7.44 -29.91
C ASN A 64 12.72 -7.61 -30.76
N PRO A 65 12.26 -6.56 -31.48
CA PRO A 65 11.13 -6.70 -32.40
C PRO A 65 11.42 -7.82 -33.39
N GLY A 66 10.47 -8.75 -33.55
CA GLY A 66 10.60 -9.86 -34.49
C GLY A 66 10.87 -9.40 -35.93
N PRO A 67 11.21 -10.32 -36.85
CA PRO A 67 11.49 -9.98 -38.24
C PRO A 67 10.38 -9.12 -38.84
N ILE A 68 10.77 -8.17 -39.69
CA ILE A 68 9.81 -7.28 -40.36
C ILE A 68 9.02 -8.11 -41.39
N GLY A 69 7.70 -8.22 -41.18
CA GLY A 69 6.76 -8.73 -42.15
C GLY A 69 6.07 -7.57 -42.86
N CYS A 70 5.75 -7.71 -44.15
CA CYS A 70 4.97 -6.71 -44.88
C CYS A 70 3.62 -7.32 -45.28
N ASP A 71 2.54 -6.55 -45.11
CA ASP A 71 1.22 -6.96 -45.58
C ASP A 71 1.07 -6.81 -47.11
N GLN A 72 -0.04 -7.30 -47.65
CA GLN A 72 -0.39 -7.21 -49.08
C GLN A 72 -0.55 -5.77 -49.60
N TRP A 73 -0.60 -4.77 -48.70
CA TRP A 73 -0.69 -3.34 -49.03
C TRP A 73 0.67 -2.63 -48.91
N GLY A 74 1.76 -3.38 -48.68
CA GLY A 74 3.11 -2.85 -48.56
C GLY A 74 3.43 -2.20 -47.20
N ARG A 75 2.57 -2.39 -46.17
CA ARG A 75 2.86 -1.89 -44.82
C ARG A 75 3.74 -2.91 -44.11
N CYS A 76 4.93 -2.49 -43.72
CA CYS A 76 5.88 -3.33 -43.02
C CYS A 76 5.86 -3.05 -41.52
N TYR A 77 5.79 -4.11 -40.72
CA TYR A 77 5.76 -4.05 -39.26
C TYR A 77 6.49 -5.26 -38.66
N PRO A 78 7.03 -5.15 -37.43
CA PRO A 78 7.59 -6.30 -36.74
C PRO A 78 6.55 -7.42 -36.59
N SER A 79 6.92 -8.65 -36.93
CA SER A 79 6.06 -9.83 -36.81
C SER A 79 6.77 -10.92 -36.00
N PRO A 80 6.27 -11.28 -34.81
CA PRO A 80 5.06 -10.76 -34.16
C PRO A 80 5.22 -9.30 -33.70
N ASN A 81 4.09 -8.61 -33.52
CA ASN A 81 4.09 -7.28 -32.91
C ASN A 81 4.76 -7.35 -31.52
N PRO A 82 5.69 -6.44 -31.20
CA PRO A 82 6.37 -6.44 -29.91
C PRO A 82 5.35 -6.28 -28.79
N MET A 83 5.33 -7.23 -27.86
CA MET A 83 4.44 -7.15 -26.70
C MET A 83 5.17 -6.48 -25.54
N PRO A 84 4.53 -5.56 -24.81
CA PRO A 84 5.13 -4.98 -23.61
C PRO A 84 5.37 -6.11 -22.59
N ARG A 85 6.57 -6.13 -22.00
CA ARG A 85 6.93 -7.11 -20.98
C ARG A 85 6.97 -6.44 -19.62
N MET A 86 6.27 -7.02 -18.65
CA MET A 86 6.38 -6.57 -17.27
C MET A 86 7.72 -7.05 -16.68
N ARG A 87 8.47 -6.12 -16.08
CA ARG A 87 9.68 -6.37 -15.31
C ARG A 87 9.44 -5.90 -13.87
N THR A 88 9.71 -6.76 -12.90
CA THR A 88 9.70 -6.38 -11.48
C THR A 88 11.03 -5.72 -11.11
N LEU A 89 10.98 -4.50 -10.59
CA LEU A 89 12.14 -3.75 -10.09
C LEU A 89 12.37 -3.95 -8.60
N LEU A 90 11.28 -4.13 -7.83
CA LEU A 90 11.29 -4.38 -6.39
C LEU A 90 10.06 -5.22 -6.02
N ALA A 91 10.23 -6.20 -5.12
CA ALA A 91 9.14 -6.95 -4.52
C ALA A 91 9.51 -7.32 -3.09
N GLU A 92 8.94 -6.60 -2.14
CA GLU A 92 9.28 -6.71 -0.72
C GLU A 92 8.03 -6.93 0.14
N GLN A 93 8.23 -7.58 1.27
CA GLN A 93 7.23 -7.68 2.32
C GLN A 93 7.86 -7.21 3.62
N VAL A 94 7.38 -6.08 4.14
CA VAL A 94 7.94 -5.44 5.32
C VAL A 94 6.90 -5.41 6.43
N GLU A 95 7.32 -5.74 7.66
CA GLU A 95 6.47 -5.65 8.83
C GLU A 95 6.07 -4.19 9.09
N ILE A 96 4.81 -3.97 9.45
CA ILE A 96 4.34 -2.67 9.94
C ILE A 96 4.40 -2.73 11.47
N PRO A 97 5.31 -2.00 12.12
CA PRO A 97 5.45 -2.05 13.56
C PRO A 97 4.13 -1.75 14.27
N ASN A 98 3.84 -2.46 15.35
CA ASN A 98 2.63 -2.31 16.16
C ASN A 98 1.28 -2.51 15.43
N LEU A 99 1.28 -3.04 14.21
CA LEU A 99 0.05 -3.48 13.53
C LEU A 99 -0.16 -4.98 13.75
N ARG A 100 -1.26 -5.34 14.41
CA ARG A 100 -1.56 -6.72 14.80
C ARG A 100 -2.99 -7.15 14.48
N LEU A 101 -3.18 -8.46 14.37
CA LEU A 101 -4.49 -9.08 14.23
C LEU A 101 -5.01 -9.51 15.60
N GLU A 102 -6.00 -8.79 16.12
CA GLU A 102 -6.63 -9.09 17.40
C GLU A 102 -8.10 -9.40 17.19
N ASN A 103 -8.56 -10.62 17.53
CA ASN A 103 -9.95 -11.02 17.33
C ASN A 103 -10.47 -10.78 15.89
N LYS A 104 -9.62 -11.04 14.90
CA LYS A 104 -9.86 -10.75 13.46
C LYS A 104 -9.95 -9.26 13.12
N GLN A 105 -9.59 -8.36 14.01
CA GLN A 105 -9.47 -6.93 13.74
C GLN A 105 -8.00 -6.57 13.52
N MET A 106 -7.72 -5.72 12.54
CA MET A 106 -6.40 -5.16 12.33
C MET A 106 -6.27 -3.93 13.22
N ILE A 107 -5.51 -4.05 14.31
CA ILE A 107 -5.33 -3.01 15.31
C ILE A 107 -3.91 -2.47 15.20
N TYR A 108 -3.79 -1.17 15.02
CA TYR A 108 -2.52 -0.46 15.13
C TYR A 108 -2.45 0.25 16.47
N THR A 109 -1.38 0.04 17.23
CA THR A 109 -1.15 0.73 18.50
C THR A 109 -0.15 1.86 18.30
N LYS A 110 -0.61 3.10 18.45
CA LYS A 110 0.22 4.31 18.37
C LYS A 110 1.24 4.34 19.52
N ALA A 111 2.27 5.15 19.37
CA ALA A 111 3.29 5.33 20.41
C ALA A 111 2.74 5.84 21.76
N ASN A 112 1.61 6.55 21.76
CA ASN A 112 0.92 7.03 22.96
C ASN A 112 0.00 5.97 23.62
N GLY A 113 -0.07 4.75 23.07
CA GLY A 113 -0.92 3.67 23.55
C GLY A 113 -2.35 3.68 23.02
N GLU A 114 -2.74 4.68 22.21
CA GLU A 114 -4.04 4.71 21.53
C GLU A 114 -4.09 3.62 20.45
N THR A 115 -5.22 2.93 20.33
CA THR A 115 -5.42 1.88 19.32
C THR A 115 -6.33 2.38 18.19
N VAL A 116 -5.95 2.05 16.95
CA VAL A 116 -6.68 2.38 15.73
C VAL A 116 -7.07 1.09 15.02
N ASN A 117 -8.36 0.91 14.74
CA ASN A 117 -8.82 -0.19 13.91
C ASN A 117 -8.63 0.16 12.44
N CYS A 118 -7.66 -0.49 11.79
CA CYS A 118 -7.32 -0.36 10.37
C CYS A 118 -8.19 -1.24 9.45
N GLY A 119 -8.94 -2.19 10.00
CA GLY A 119 -9.76 -3.11 9.23
C GLY A 119 -10.09 -4.40 9.97
N ARG A 120 -10.61 -5.37 9.22
CA ARG A 120 -10.96 -6.69 9.75
C ARG A 120 -10.65 -7.80 8.75
N LEU A 121 -10.21 -8.93 9.26
CA LEU A 121 -10.14 -10.18 8.53
C LEU A 121 -11.52 -10.84 8.52
N GLY A 122 -12.05 -11.05 7.33
CA GLY A 122 -13.29 -11.79 7.11
C GLY A 122 -13.11 -12.85 6.03
N THR A 123 -14.23 -13.39 5.57
CA THR A 123 -14.27 -14.31 4.43
C THR A 123 -15.03 -13.63 3.30
N SER A 124 -14.43 -13.58 2.11
CA SER A 124 -15.10 -13.07 0.91
C SER A 124 -16.36 -13.87 0.64
N ARG A 125 -17.50 -13.18 0.46
CA ARG A 125 -18.77 -13.84 0.11
C ARG A 125 -18.73 -14.46 -1.28
N VAL A 126 -17.96 -13.87 -2.19
CA VAL A 126 -17.88 -14.28 -3.60
C VAL A 126 -16.85 -15.40 -3.75
N LEU A 127 -15.64 -15.18 -3.25
CA LEU A 127 -14.51 -16.08 -3.46
C LEU A 127 -14.39 -17.14 -2.36
N ARG A 128 -15.10 -17.00 -1.24
CA ARG A 128 -15.04 -17.88 -0.05
C ARG A 128 -13.64 -18.07 0.54
N VAL A 129 -12.75 -17.10 0.31
CA VAL A 129 -11.38 -17.08 0.86
C VAL A 129 -11.23 -16.01 1.94
N PRO A 130 -10.25 -16.13 2.87
CA PRO A 130 -9.90 -15.06 3.80
C PRO A 130 -9.61 -13.75 3.05
N THR A 131 -10.16 -12.63 3.54
CA THR A 131 -10.05 -11.32 2.89
C THR A 131 -10.01 -10.23 3.95
N LEU A 132 -9.08 -9.28 3.76
CA LEU A 132 -8.97 -8.10 4.59
C LEU A 132 -9.94 -7.01 4.08
N TYR A 133 -10.77 -6.52 4.99
CA TYR A 133 -11.67 -5.39 4.77
C TYR A 133 -11.12 -4.19 5.52
N LEU A 134 -10.55 -3.23 4.79
CA LEU A 134 -9.95 -2.03 5.37
C LEU A 134 -11.03 -1.05 5.85
N SER A 135 -10.81 -0.43 7.01
CA SER A 135 -11.74 0.55 7.59
C SER A 135 -11.64 1.94 6.96
N GLY A 136 -10.50 2.24 6.32
CA GLY A 136 -10.16 3.58 5.81
C GLY A 136 -9.41 4.45 6.82
N ASN A 137 -9.28 4.02 8.07
CA ASN A 137 -8.55 4.74 9.13
C ASN A 137 -7.04 4.65 8.99
N CYS A 138 -6.55 3.69 8.20
CA CYS A 138 -5.13 3.49 7.95
C CYS A 138 -4.87 3.38 6.45
N GLU A 139 -3.77 3.95 5.99
CA GLU A 139 -3.39 3.98 4.58
C GLU A 139 -1.89 3.73 4.41
N LEU A 140 -1.54 3.14 3.26
CA LEU A 140 -0.16 3.07 2.79
C LEU A 140 0.00 4.10 1.68
N VAL A 141 0.92 5.04 1.89
CA VAL A 141 1.25 6.11 0.94
C VAL A 141 2.59 5.77 0.30
N ASN A 142 2.62 5.72 -1.03
CA ASN A 142 3.83 5.47 -1.79
C ASN A 142 4.32 6.79 -2.36
N ILE A 143 5.59 7.11 -2.12
CA ILE A 143 6.28 8.26 -2.68
C ILE A 143 7.47 7.71 -3.45
N LEU A 144 7.51 7.97 -4.76
CA LEU A 144 8.66 7.65 -5.60
C LEU A 144 9.25 8.95 -6.12
N ASP A 145 10.46 9.28 -5.67
CA ASP A 145 11.22 10.43 -6.13
C ASP A 145 12.48 9.94 -6.83
N TYR A 146 12.52 10.06 -8.16
CA TYR A 146 13.53 9.44 -9.03
C TYR A 146 13.69 7.93 -8.75
N ASP A 147 14.81 7.53 -8.15
CA ASP A 147 15.15 6.15 -7.79
C ASP A 147 14.81 5.82 -6.32
N LYS A 148 14.38 6.79 -5.51
CA LYS A 148 14.10 6.59 -4.10
C LYS A 148 12.61 6.32 -3.87
N LEU A 149 12.29 5.11 -3.43
CA LEU A 149 10.97 4.72 -2.96
C LEU A 149 10.88 4.91 -1.44
N THR A 150 9.84 5.60 -1.00
CA THR A 150 9.43 5.69 0.41
C THR A 150 7.98 5.22 0.53
N VAL A 151 7.75 4.23 1.39
CA VAL A 151 6.40 3.76 1.74
C VAL A 151 6.12 4.16 3.18
N ILE A 152 5.01 4.86 3.37
CA ILE A 152 4.60 5.42 4.66
C ILE A 152 3.27 4.78 5.06
N PHE A 153 3.24 4.17 6.24
CA PHE A 153 1.99 3.82 6.91
C PHE A 153 1.47 5.04 7.66
N LYS A 154 0.20 5.38 7.48
CA LYS A 154 -0.42 6.54 8.11
C LYS A 154 -1.78 6.19 8.70
N THR A 155 -2.07 6.74 9.87
CA THR A 155 -3.39 6.72 10.51
C THR A 155 -4.10 8.06 10.33
N LYS A 156 -5.43 8.04 10.32
CA LYS A 156 -6.30 9.23 10.19
C LYS A 156 -6.95 9.61 11.49
#